data_AF-I2GVC4-F1
#
_entry.id   AF-I2GVC4-F1
#
_cell.length_a   1.000
_cell.length_b   1.000
_cell.length_c   1.000
_cell.angle_alpha   90.00
_cell.angle_beta   90.00
_cell.angle_gamma   90.00
#
_symmetry.space_group_name_H-M   'P 1'
#
loop_
_entity.id
_entity.type
_entity.pdbx_description
1 polymer ?
#
loop_
_entity_poly.entity_id
_entity_poly.type
_entity_poly.pdbx_seq_one_letter_code
_entity_poly.pdbx_strand_id
1 'polypeptide(L)'
;MPSLQHRHIGKYSTISSETYLNHYFDNAEDGDEFSVSTVSSRNNSDINITSNITTSTDSSSTINHHYIRNDSNFNSHYSLINPNGKHHLTKFDPEESISNNEIILPPLNLMEEIVLLGLKDKQGYLSFWNDNISYVLRGCILIELALRKKIKVIDDPVRNMYDVSARIIEVVMPITKTGNHLLDEALNMMAKERPESIMNWIDLLSGETWNVFKNNLQLKNVRERVSKGLVDKGILKNNTSNFLFFDMSTHPLVDIGSKESVKQRIFSILVPKHSYLLYNNYFPENVTFKIIRSLCLICCAYGADVLDDTLLTMNYDDSDNAFKKAEKLFETISDFPINLDQREGSGVPVDIIKDLQSELLQHSGESLYLEVVAGVLQVILRMDSLL
;
A
#
# COMPACT_ATOMS: atom_id res chain seq x y z
N MET A 1 -6.86 -7.08 -59.00
CA MET A 1 -6.45 -5.83 -58.32
C MET A 1 -6.56 -6.09 -56.83
N PRO A 2 -5.43 -6.14 -56.09
CA PRO A 2 -5.37 -6.73 -54.76
C PRO A 2 -5.70 -5.74 -53.64
N SER A 3 -6.10 -6.34 -52.51
CA SER A 3 -6.43 -5.77 -51.21
C SER A 3 -5.24 -5.06 -50.54
N LEU A 4 -5.49 -3.86 -49.99
CA LEU A 4 -4.57 -3.16 -49.11
C LEU A 4 -4.80 -3.63 -47.66
N GLN A 5 -3.90 -4.49 -47.19
CA GLN A 5 -3.72 -4.79 -45.77
C GLN A 5 -3.09 -3.58 -45.07
N HIS A 6 -3.76 -3.05 -44.04
CA HIS A 6 -3.12 -2.13 -43.11
C HIS A 6 -2.11 -2.89 -42.24
N ARG A 7 -0.83 -2.55 -42.43
CA ARG A 7 0.30 -2.96 -41.57
C ARG A 7 0.06 -2.46 -40.15
N HIS A 8 -0.01 -3.38 -39.19
CA HIS A 8 0.26 -3.09 -37.79
C HIS A 8 1.69 -2.57 -37.65
N ILE A 9 1.83 -1.31 -37.29
CA ILE A 9 3.10 -0.74 -36.81
C ILE A 9 3.14 -1.07 -35.32
N GLY A 10 4.13 -1.88 -34.93
CA GLY A 10 4.32 -2.34 -33.56
C GLY A 10 4.43 -1.18 -32.58
N LYS A 11 3.75 -1.33 -31.43
CA LYS A 11 3.95 -0.48 -30.26
C LYS A 11 5.40 -0.67 -29.79
N TYR A 12 6.18 0.40 -29.79
CA TYR A 12 7.39 0.45 -28.97
C TYR A 12 6.95 0.83 -27.56
N SER A 13 6.83 -0.16 -26.67
CA SER A 13 6.83 0.12 -25.24
C SER A 13 8.20 0.71 -24.92
N THR A 14 8.21 1.95 -24.44
CA THR A 14 9.40 2.51 -23.82
C THR A 14 9.47 1.91 -22.44
N ILE A 15 10.08 0.73 -22.35
CA ILE A 15 10.46 0.10 -21.09
C ILE A 15 11.20 1.17 -20.27
N SER A 16 10.65 1.49 -19.09
CA SER A 16 11.24 2.49 -18.22
C SER A 16 12.69 2.11 -17.90
N SER A 17 13.57 3.10 -17.76
CA SER A 17 14.97 2.85 -17.36
C SER A 17 15.10 2.18 -15.98
N GLU A 18 14.04 2.17 -15.16
CA GLU A 18 13.97 1.39 -13.91
C GLU A 18 13.84 -0.12 -14.19
N THR A 19 13.09 -0.53 -15.21
CA THR A 19 12.87 -1.94 -15.57
C THR A 19 14.13 -2.61 -16.13
N TYR A 20 14.97 -1.88 -16.88
CA TYR A 20 16.21 -2.41 -17.47
C TYR A 20 17.29 -2.75 -16.44
N LEU A 21 17.39 -2.00 -15.35
CA LEU A 21 18.32 -2.32 -14.28
C LEU A 21 17.89 -3.62 -13.59
N ASN A 22 16.60 -3.79 -13.29
CA ASN A 22 16.09 -4.97 -12.57
C ASN A 22 16.26 -6.28 -13.35
N HIS A 23 16.02 -6.29 -14.66
CA HIS A 23 16.20 -7.51 -15.48
C HIS A 23 17.68 -7.97 -15.56
N TYR A 24 18.63 -7.06 -15.38
CA TYR A 24 20.06 -7.39 -15.31
C TYR A 24 20.47 -7.95 -13.95
N PHE A 25 19.72 -7.66 -12.88
CA PHE A 25 20.03 -8.08 -11.52
C PHE A 25 19.33 -9.40 -11.12
N ASP A 26 18.11 -9.67 -11.60
CA ASP A 26 17.46 -10.97 -11.37
C ASP A 26 18.17 -12.12 -12.12
N ASN A 27 18.68 -11.87 -13.33
CA ASN A 27 19.42 -12.86 -14.12
C ASN A 27 20.85 -13.13 -13.62
N ALA A 28 21.37 -12.33 -12.68
CA ALA A 28 22.71 -12.53 -12.13
C ALA A 28 22.74 -13.55 -10.98
N GLU A 29 21.58 -13.95 -10.44
CA GLU A 29 21.48 -14.89 -9.32
C GLU A 29 21.00 -16.30 -9.73
N ASP A 30 20.41 -16.48 -10.92
CA ASP A 30 20.12 -17.81 -11.48
C ASP A 30 21.33 -18.36 -12.27
N GLY A 31 22.41 -18.64 -11.54
CA GLY A 31 23.53 -19.43 -12.04
C GLY A 31 23.21 -20.91 -12.04
N ASP A 32 22.65 -21.40 -13.16
CA ASP A 32 22.47 -22.83 -13.44
C ASP A 32 23.75 -23.64 -13.17
N GLU A 33 23.59 -24.68 -12.36
CA GLU A 33 24.58 -25.69 -12.03
C GLU A 33 24.86 -26.56 -13.27
N PHE A 34 25.70 -26.07 -14.19
CA PHE A 34 26.18 -26.84 -15.33
C PHE A 34 27.13 -27.94 -14.85
N SER A 35 26.60 -29.16 -14.71
CA SER A 35 27.37 -30.38 -14.44
C SER A 35 28.31 -30.72 -15.60
N VAL A 36 29.57 -30.33 -15.49
CA VAL A 36 30.64 -30.82 -16.37
C VAL A 36 31.16 -32.14 -15.84
N SER A 37 30.78 -33.21 -16.53
CA SER A 37 31.36 -34.55 -16.36
C SER A 37 32.84 -34.55 -16.76
N THR A 38 33.73 -34.90 -15.85
CA THR A 38 35.10 -35.33 -16.18
C THR A 38 35.53 -36.52 -15.33
N VAL A 39 36.21 -37.43 -16.03
CA VAL A 39 36.51 -38.82 -15.67
C VAL A 39 37.84 -38.91 -14.92
N SER A 40 37.80 -39.68 -13.82
CA SER A 40 38.87 -40.45 -13.16
C SER A 40 40.22 -39.80 -12.81
N SER A 41 40.62 -39.92 -11.53
CA SER A 41 41.84 -40.66 -11.13
C SER A 41 41.85 -40.96 -9.62
N ARG A 42 42.38 -42.14 -9.30
CA ARG A 42 42.50 -42.81 -8.00
C ARG A 42 43.39 -42.04 -7.01
N ASN A 43 43.08 -42.10 -5.71
CA ASN A 43 43.94 -42.71 -4.69
C ASN A 43 43.30 -42.78 -3.29
N ASN A 44 43.58 -43.90 -2.61
CA ASN A 44 43.21 -44.32 -1.26
C ASN A 44 43.50 -43.31 -0.14
N SER A 45 42.62 -43.26 0.87
CA SER A 45 42.95 -43.72 2.23
C SER A 45 41.73 -43.63 3.16
N ASP A 46 41.49 -44.73 3.86
CA ASP A 46 40.51 -44.93 4.93
C ASP A 46 40.57 -43.86 6.04
N ILE A 47 39.42 -43.56 6.67
CA ILE A 47 39.21 -43.51 8.13
C ILE A 47 37.69 -43.47 8.39
N ASN A 48 37.19 -44.55 8.98
CA ASN A 48 35.89 -44.63 9.64
C ASN A 48 36.01 -44.10 11.07
N ILE A 49 35.13 -43.18 11.48
CA ILE A 49 34.76 -43.02 12.90
C ILE A 49 33.24 -42.86 12.98
N THR A 50 32.62 -43.92 13.51
CA THR A 50 31.26 -43.97 14.04
C THR A 50 31.27 -43.59 15.52
N SER A 51 30.34 -42.74 15.96
CA SER A 51 29.88 -42.70 17.36
C SER A 51 28.45 -42.14 17.48
N ASN A 52 27.51 -43.06 17.32
CA ASN A 52 26.31 -43.28 18.13
C ASN A 52 26.12 -42.52 19.47
N ILE A 53 24.85 -42.11 19.71
CA ILE A 53 23.95 -42.49 20.84
C ILE A 53 23.49 -41.44 21.91
N THR A 54 22.15 -41.43 22.06
CA THR A 54 21.21 -41.15 23.20
C THR A 54 20.78 -39.74 23.64
N THR A 55 19.53 -39.43 23.28
CA THR A 55 18.33 -39.24 24.13
C THR A 55 18.47 -39.05 25.66
N SER A 56 17.79 -38.04 26.20
CA SER A 56 16.92 -38.19 27.39
C SER A 56 15.82 -37.12 27.45
N THR A 57 14.67 -37.57 27.94
CA THR A 57 13.37 -36.93 28.07
C THR A 57 13.14 -36.33 29.47
N ASP A 58 12.02 -35.58 29.56
CA ASP A 58 11.17 -35.31 30.73
C ASP A 58 11.57 -34.23 31.75
N SER A 59 10.73 -33.19 31.87
CA SER A 59 9.75 -33.12 32.96
C SER A 59 8.79 -31.92 32.86
N SER A 60 7.52 -32.25 33.01
CA SER A 60 6.35 -31.38 33.07
C SER A 60 6.27 -30.58 34.38
N SER A 61 5.72 -29.37 34.33
CA SER A 61 5.00 -28.79 35.48
C SER A 61 3.85 -27.88 35.01
N THR A 62 2.75 -27.97 35.75
CA THR A 62 1.38 -27.60 35.39
C THR A 62 0.97 -26.31 36.11
N ILE A 63 0.35 -25.39 35.36
CA ILE A 63 -0.74 -24.43 35.69
C ILE A 63 -0.67 -23.65 37.03
N ASN A 64 -0.72 -22.31 36.93
CA ASN A 64 -1.58 -21.50 37.79
C ASN A 64 -2.08 -20.23 37.08
N HIS A 65 -3.40 -20.18 36.88
CA HIS A 65 -4.17 -19.00 36.52
C HIS A 65 -4.21 -18.03 37.71
N HIS A 66 -3.80 -16.77 37.51
CA HIS A 66 -4.18 -15.68 38.40
C HIS A 66 -4.89 -14.58 37.61
N TYR A 67 -6.20 -14.45 37.89
CA TYR A 67 -6.98 -13.25 37.59
C TYR A 67 -6.43 -12.08 38.41
N ILE A 68 -6.03 -10.99 37.74
CA ILE A 68 -5.89 -9.67 38.37
C ILE A 68 -6.80 -8.68 37.63
N ARG A 69 -7.63 -8.03 38.45
CA ARG A 69 -8.70 -7.10 38.13
C ARG A 69 -8.09 -5.71 37.87
N ASN A 70 -8.67 -4.99 36.91
CA ASN A 70 -8.39 -3.58 36.58
C ASN A 70 -8.43 -2.66 37.80
N ASP A 71 -7.53 -1.68 37.84
CA ASP A 71 -7.86 -0.32 38.27
C ASP A 71 -6.88 0.75 37.71
N SER A 72 -7.48 1.73 37.04
CA SER A 72 -7.13 3.15 36.93
C SER A 72 -5.85 3.67 36.24
N ASN A 73 -6.11 4.43 35.16
CA ASN A 73 -5.53 5.73 34.80
C ASN A 73 -4.00 5.90 34.78
N PHE A 74 -3.43 5.82 33.58
CA PHE A 74 -2.17 6.51 33.27
C PHE A 74 -2.22 7.14 31.86
N ASN A 75 -2.79 8.35 31.79
CA ASN A 75 -2.62 9.25 30.64
C ASN A 75 -1.22 9.87 30.74
N SER A 76 -0.32 9.49 29.83
CA SER A 76 0.94 10.21 29.62
C SER A 76 0.92 10.92 28.27
N HIS A 77 0.48 12.17 28.28
CA HIS A 77 0.70 13.11 27.19
C HIS A 77 2.16 13.56 27.22
N TYR A 78 2.95 13.14 26.23
CA TYR A 78 4.26 13.73 25.98
C TYR A 78 4.07 15.16 25.45
N SER A 79 4.24 16.14 26.33
CA SER A 79 4.43 17.54 25.96
C SER A 79 5.94 17.81 25.91
N LEU A 80 6.43 18.16 24.73
CA LEU A 80 7.80 18.65 24.56
C LEU A 80 7.91 20.02 25.23
N ILE A 81 8.55 20.05 26.39
CA ILE A 81 8.87 21.28 27.13
C ILE A 81 10.04 21.96 26.43
N ASN A 82 9.79 23.14 25.86
CA ASN A 82 10.83 24.10 25.47
C ASN A 82 11.17 24.97 26.70
N PRO A 83 12.41 24.98 27.21
CA PRO A 83 12.77 25.73 28.40
C PRO A 83 13.06 27.17 28.00
N ASN A 84 12.06 28.05 27.97
CA ASN A 84 12.17 29.50 28.21
C ASN A 84 10.77 30.14 28.18
N GLY A 85 10.36 30.71 29.31
CA GLY A 85 8.98 31.08 29.59
C GLY A 85 8.44 32.32 28.87
N LYS A 86 7.11 32.32 28.70
CA LYS A 86 6.16 33.37 29.11
C LYS A 86 4.73 32.89 28.82
N HIS A 87 3.94 32.70 29.86
CA HIS A 87 2.55 32.27 29.77
C HIS A 87 1.66 33.42 29.26
N HIS A 88 1.07 33.26 28.08
CA HIS A 88 -0.15 33.96 27.72
C HIS A 88 -1.29 32.95 27.87
N LEU A 89 -2.01 33.02 28.99
CA LEU A 89 -3.24 32.25 29.19
C LEU A 89 -4.34 32.93 28.37
N THR A 90 -4.42 32.57 27.09
CA THR A 90 -5.62 32.86 26.29
C THR A 90 -6.75 32.01 26.85
N LYS A 91 -7.82 32.69 27.29
CA LYS A 91 -9.02 32.08 27.83
C LYS A 91 -9.61 31.13 26.78
N PHE A 92 -9.95 29.92 27.22
CA PHE A 92 -10.61 28.90 26.43
C PHE A 92 -12.08 29.30 26.29
N ASP A 93 -12.47 29.88 25.15
CA ASP A 93 -13.87 30.12 24.82
C ASP A 93 -14.53 28.79 24.40
N PRO A 94 -15.58 28.31 25.11
CA PRO A 94 -16.18 27.01 24.84
C PRO A 94 -17.02 26.92 23.55
N GLU A 95 -17.12 28.02 22.79
CA GLU A 95 -17.94 28.09 21.57
C GLU A 95 -17.13 28.00 20.26
N GLU A 96 -15.80 27.93 20.30
CA GLU A 96 -14.95 27.66 19.12
C GLU A 96 -14.76 26.15 18.83
N SER A 97 -15.32 25.25 19.64
CA SER A 97 -15.09 23.80 19.53
C SER A 97 -15.97 23.07 18.51
N ILE A 98 -16.60 23.76 17.55
CA ILE A 98 -17.58 23.16 16.61
C ILE A 98 -17.07 23.14 15.14
N SER A 99 -15.83 23.51 14.84
CA SER A 99 -15.39 23.58 13.42
C SER A 99 -13.98 23.09 13.09
N ASN A 100 -13.45 22.10 13.81
CA ASN A 100 -12.24 21.38 13.36
C ASN A 100 -12.47 19.86 13.47
N ASN A 101 -13.03 19.24 12.42
CA ASN A 101 -12.89 17.79 12.19
C ASN A 101 -11.41 17.51 11.87
N GLU A 102 -10.57 17.48 12.90
CA GLU A 102 -9.14 17.17 12.77
C GLU A 102 -8.99 15.77 12.17
N ILE A 103 -8.32 15.69 11.02
CA ILE A 103 -8.09 14.42 10.34
C ILE A 103 -6.99 13.67 11.08
N ILE A 104 -7.34 12.52 11.65
CA ILE A 104 -6.39 11.66 12.35
C ILE A 104 -5.82 10.67 11.34
N LEU A 105 -4.52 10.78 11.10
CA LEU A 105 -3.80 10.00 10.09
C LEU A 105 -3.15 8.75 10.71
N PRO A 106 -3.13 7.62 10.00
CA PRO A 106 -2.33 6.48 10.40
C PRO A 106 -0.82 6.82 10.29
N PRO A 107 0.04 6.21 11.13
CA PRO A 107 1.49 6.34 11.02
C PRO A 107 2.05 5.97 9.64
N LEU A 108 1.50 4.93 9.01
CA LEU A 108 1.87 4.49 7.66
C LEU A 108 0.88 5.04 6.63
N ASN A 109 1.37 5.54 5.50
CA ASN A 109 0.50 5.86 4.35
C ASN A 109 0.28 4.63 3.47
N LEU A 110 -0.72 4.72 2.59
CA LEU A 110 -1.09 3.59 1.73
C LEU A 110 0.07 3.11 0.83
N MET A 111 0.89 4.02 0.29
CA MET A 111 2.05 3.64 -0.54
C MET A 111 3.07 2.80 0.24
N GLU A 112 3.35 3.19 1.48
CA GLU A 112 4.27 2.48 2.37
C GLU A 112 3.74 1.11 2.77
N GLU A 113 2.43 0.97 3.00
CA GLU A 113 1.83 -0.33 3.31
C GLU A 113 1.93 -1.29 2.13
N ILE A 114 1.65 -0.82 0.90
CA ILE A 114 1.79 -1.63 -0.33
C ILE A 114 3.24 -2.07 -0.55
N VAL A 115 4.20 -1.15 -0.42
CA VAL A 115 5.63 -1.51 -0.50
C VAL A 115 6.00 -2.50 0.59
N LEU A 116 5.53 -2.32 1.82
CA LEU A 116 5.84 -3.21 2.94
C LEU A 116 5.34 -4.65 2.72
N LEU A 117 4.20 -4.83 2.04
CA LEU A 117 3.69 -6.15 1.69
C LEU A 117 4.60 -6.87 0.68
N GLY A 118 5.08 -6.16 -0.34
CA GLY A 118 5.95 -6.72 -1.38
C GLY A 118 7.43 -6.86 -0.98
N LEU A 119 7.86 -6.36 0.19
CA LEU A 119 9.26 -6.43 0.63
C LEU A 119 9.62 -7.83 1.13
N LYS A 120 10.79 -8.35 0.76
CA LYS A 120 11.35 -9.53 1.43
C LYS A 120 11.97 -9.15 2.78
N ASP A 121 11.65 -9.89 3.83
CA ASP A 121 11.98 -9.53 5.22
C ASP A 121 13.49 -9.37 5.45
N LYS A 122 14.29 -10.31 4.93
CA LYS A 122 15.75 -10.35 5.18
C LYS A 122 16.54 -9.47 4.24
N GLN A 123 16.15 -9.43 2.97
CA GLN A 123 16.95 -8.77 1.94
C GLN A 123 16.65 -7.27 1.79
N GLY A 124 15.44 -6.83 2.16
CA GLY A 124 15.11 -5.40 2.12
C GLY A 124 14.96 -4.80 0.72
N TYR A 125 14.78 -5.66 -0.29
CA TYR A 125 14.30 -5.28 -1.61
C TYR A 125 12.94 -5.95 -1.86
N LEU A 126 12.16 -5.37 -2.78
CA LEU A 126 10.87 -5.90 -3.19
C LEU A 126 11.08 -7.22 -3.93
N SER A 127 10.24 -8.22 -3.68
CA SER A 127 10.31 -9.50 -4.37
C SER A 127 10.29 -9.35 -5.88
N PHE A 128 9.51 -8.36 -6.36
CA PHE A 128 9.37 -8.01 -7.77
C PHE A 128 8.92 -6.55 -7.86
N TRP A 129 9.69 -5.67 -8.52
CA TRP A 129 9.24 -4.30 -8.85
C TRP A 129 8.87 -4.28 -10.33
N ASN A 130 7.57 -4.24 -10.61
CA ASN A 130 7.01 -4.20 -11.96
C ASN A 130 6.30 -2.87 -12.24
N ASP A 131 5.81 -2.73 -13.46
CA ASP A 131 5.07 -1.52 -13.87
C ASP A 131 3.70 -1.44 -13.16
N ASN A 132 3.10 -2.56 -12.76
CA ASN A 132 1.83 -2.61 -12.02
C ASN A 132 1.94 -1.94 -10.64
N ILE A 133 2.86 -2.39 -9.78
CA ILE A 133 3.08 -1.76 -8.46
C ILE A 133 3.48 -0.29 -8.63
N SER A 134 4.31 0.03 -9.62
CA SER A 134 4.72 1.39 -9.94
C SER A 134 3.49 2.27 -10.20
N TYR A 135 2.58 1.84 -11.07
CA TYR A 135 1.38 2.58 -11.44
C TYR A 135 0.36 2.65 -10.28
N VAL A 136 0.15 1.57 -9.54
CA VAL A 136 -0.72 1.53 -8.35
C VAL A 136 -0.25 2.50 -7.27
N LEU A 137 1.06 2.65 -7.06
CA LEU A 137 1.58 3.62 -6.09
C LEU A 137 1.20 5.06 -6.43
N ARG A 138 1.05 5.41 -7.72
CA ARG A 138 0.53 6.74 -8.12
C ARG A 138 -0.97 6.87 -7.82
N GLY A 139 -1.73 5.80 -8.01
CA GLY A 139 -3.12 5.72 -7.52
C GLY A 139 -3.18 5.92 -6.00
N CYS A 140 -2.33 5.23 -5.24
CA CYS A 140 -2.26 5.36 -3.78
C CYS A 140 -1.96 6.80 -3.33
N ILE A 141 -1.14 7.55 -4.07
CA ILE A 141 -0.90 8.97 -3.81
C ILE A 141 -2.19 9.78 -3.91
N LEU A 142 -3.00 9.58 -4.95
CA LEU A 142 -4.28 10.27 -5.11
C LEU A 142 -5.30 9.86 -4.02
N ILE A 143 -5.39 8.56 -3.70
CA ILE A 143 -6.24 8.08 -2.60
C ILE A 143 -5.83 8.76 -1.29
N GLU A 144 -4.54 8.79 -0.98
CA GLU A 144 -4.02 9.38 0.26
C GLU A 144 -4.27 10.90 0.32
N LEU A 145 -4.12 11.62 -0.81
CA LEU A 145 -4.47 13.04 -0.91
C LEU A 145 -5.97 13.28 -0.70
N ALA A 146 -6.83 12.43 -1.26
CA ALA A 146 -8.29 12.52 -1.12
C ALA A 146 -8.72 12.27 0.34
N LEU A 147 -8.19 11.21 0.98
CA LEU A 147 -8.47 10.88 2.38
C LEU A 147 -7.87 11.89 3.38
N ARG A 148 -6.91 12.72 2.94
CA ARG A 148 -6.37 13.89 3.65
C ARG A 148 -7.12 15.20 3.31
N LYS A 149 -8.20 15.11 2.53
CA LYS A 149 -9.02 16.23 2.06
C LYS A 149 -8.25 17.30 1.30
N LYS A 150 -7.23 16.90 0.52
CA LYS A 150 -6.40 17.81 -0.28
C LYS A 150 -6.86 17.92 -1.73
N ILE A 151 -7.54 16.91 -2.24
CA ILE A 151 -8.10 16.89 -3.60
C ILE A 151 -9.52 16.35 -3.56
N LYS A 152 -10.39 16.85 -4.42
CA LYS A 152 -11.78 16.40 -4.55
C LYS A 152 -12.22 16.47 -6.01
N VAL A 153 -13.27 15.75 -6.35
CA VAL A 153 -13.92 15.92 -7.66
C VAL A 153 -14.56 17.31 -7.74
N ILE A 154 -14.49 17.94 -8.91
CA ILE A 154 -15.18 19.21 -9.19
C ILE A 154 -16.69 18.99 -9.02
N ASP A 155 -17.34 19.85 -8.23
CA ASP A 155 -18.78 19.74 -7.99
C ASP A 155 -19.60 20.32 -9.15
N ASP A 156 -19.53 19.64 -10.29
CA ASP A 156 -20.34 19.91 -11.48
C ASP A 156 -21.30 18.74 -11.73
N PRO A 157 -22.62 18.95 -11.86
CA PRO A 157 -23.59 17.90 -12.20
C PRO A 157 -23.26 17.13 -13.48
N VAL A 158 -22.57 17.76 -14.45
CA VAL A 158 -22.18 17.14 -15.73
C VAL A 158 -21.20 15.98 -15.51
N ARG A 159 -20.49 15.94 -14.38
CA ARG A 159 -19.56 14.83 -14.05
C ARG A 159 -20.22 13.46 -14.05
N ASN A 160 -21.52 13.40 -13.73
CA ASN A 160 -22.28 12.16 -13.67
C ASN A 160 -22.53 11.54 -15.06
N MET A 161 -22.24 12.27 -16.14
CA MET A 161 -22.27 11.75 -17.51
C MET A 161 -21.01 10.94 -17.87
N TYR A 162 -19.97 10.98 -17.02
CA TYR A 162 -18.71 10.30 -17.24
C TYR A 162 -18.48 9.21 -16.19
N ASP A 163 -17.71 8.19 -16.58
CA ASP A 163 -17.15 7.19 -15.68
C ASP A 163 -16.41 7.88 -14.52
N VAL A 164 -16.43 7.26 -13.33
CA VAL A 164 -15.85 7.84 -12.11
C VAL A 164 -14.37 8.18 -12.30
N SER A 165 -13.61 7.29 -12.95
CA SER A 165 -12.20 7.49 -13.34
C SER A 165 -11.94 8.67 -14.28
N ALA A 166 -12.92 9.06 -15.09
CA ALA A 166 -12.81 10.17 -16.05
C ALA A 166 -13.23 11.52 -15.45
N ARG A 167 -13.69 11.57 -14.20
CA ARG A 167 -14.11 12.82 -13.55
C ARG A 167 -12.91 13.69 -13.19
N ILE A 168 -13.10 15.00 -13.31
CA ILE A 168 -12.05 16.01 -13.11
C ILE A 168 -11.89 16.31 -11.62
N ILE A 169 -10.63 16.35 -11.16
CA ILE A 169 -10.29 16.66 -9.77
C ILE A 169 -9.61 18.02 -9.64
N GLU A 170 -9.92 18.71 -8.54
CA GLU A 170 -9.32 19.99 -8.16
C GLU A 170 -8.61 19.90 -6.80
N VAL A 171 -7.61 20.75 -6.62
CA VAL A 171 -6.89 20.89 -5.36
C VAL A 171 -7.66 21.81 -4.42
N VAL A 172 -7.84 21.36 -3.17
CA VAL A 172 -8.45 22.17 -2.11
C VAL A 172 -7.45 23.24 -1.66
N MET A 173 -7.84 24.51 -1.83
CA MET A 173 -7.04 25.66 -1.41
C MET A 173 -7.39 26.10 0.02
N PRO A 174 -6.40 26.57 0.82
CA PRO A 174 -4.99 26.74 0.49
C PRO A 174 -4.18 25.44 0.56
N ILE A 175 -3.10 25.36 -0.24
CA ILE A 175 -2.16 24.24 -0.20
C ILE A 175 -1.47 24.22 1.17
N THR A 176 -1.67 23.12 1.88
CA THR A 176 -1.04 22.86 3.19
C THR A 176 -0.24 21.57 3.09
N LYS A 177 1.01 21.61 3.57
CA LYS A 177 1.92 20.46 3.51
C LYS A 177 1.35 19.29 4.29
N THR A 178 1.50 18.10 3.73
CA THR A 178 1.09 16.83 4.30
C THR A 178 2.17 16.21 5.18
N GLY A 179 3.41 16.71 5.07
CA GLY A 179 4.58 16.15 5.75
C GLY A 179 5.23 14.97 5.01
N ASN A 180 4.62 14.47 3.93
CA ASN A 180 5.21 13.47 3.05
C ASN A 180 5.68 14.12 1.74
N HIS A 181 6.95 13.90 1.38
CA HIS A 181 7.56 14.56 0.22
C HIS A 181 6.90 14.17 -1.12
N LEU A 182 6.46 12.91 -1.31
CA LEU A 182 5.77 12.48 -2.54
C LEU A 182 4.38 13.13 -2.67
N LEU A 183 3.61 13.13 -1.59
CA LEU A 183 2.29 13.75 -1.58
C LEU A 183 2.39 15.27 -1.81
N ASP A 184 3.36 15.93 -1.17
CA ASP A 184 3.56 17.38 -1.32
C ASP A 184 4.04 17.76 -2.73
N GLU A 185 4.90 16.95 -3.35
CA GLU A 185 5.33 17.18 -4.73
C GLU A 185 4.16 17.03 -5.71
N ALA A 186 3.39 15.94 -5.61
CA ALA A 186 2.20 15.72 -6.43
C ALA A 186 1.18 16.84 -6.25
N LEU A 187 0.88 17.24 -5.00
CA LEU A 187 -0.06 18.31 -4.70
C LEU A 187 0.39 19.65 -5.31
N ASN A 188 1.68 19.96 -5.26
CA ASN A 188 2.24 21.17 -5.87
C ASN A 188 2.19 21.15 -7.40
N MET A 189 2.37 19.99 -8.03
CA MET A 189 2.19 19.81 -9.48
C MET A 189 0.73 20.03 -9.86
N MET A 190 -0.20 19.38 -9.15
CA MET A 190 -1.64 19.48 -9.39
C MET A 190 -2.18 20.90 -9.23
N ALA A 191 -1.66 21.66 -8.26
CA ALA A 191 -2.12 23.02 -8.02
C ALA A 191 -1.65 24.05 -9.07
N LYS A 192 -0.57 23.75 -9.80
CA LYS A 192 -0.03 24.63 -10.85
C LYS A 192 -0.64 24.36 -12.22
N GLU A 193 -1.06 23.12 -12.44
CA GLU A 193 -1.64 22.67 -13.69
C GLU A 193 -3.15 22.95 -13.74
N ARG A 194 -3.75 22.89 -14.92
CA ARG A 194 -5.21 22.89 -15.03
C ARG A 194 -5.80 21.61 -14.41
N PRO A 195 -7.03 21.65 -13.86
CA PRO A 195 -7.72 20.45 -13.42
C PRO A 195 -7.81 19.42 -14.56
N GLU A 196 -7.46 18.17 -14.25
CA GLU A 196 -7.45 17.02 -15.16
C GLU A 196 -8.24 15.88 -14.51
N SER A 197 -8.59 14.85 -15.29
CA SER A 197 -9.29 13.66 -14.78
C SER A 197 -8.42 12.82 -13.85
N ILE A 198 -9.06 12.00 -13.00
CA ILE A 198 -8.36 11.06 -12.11
C ILE A 198 -7.42 10.16 -12.90
N MET A 199 -7.93 9.52 -13.97
CA MET A 199 -7.14 8.66 -14.85
C MET A 199 -5.93 9.40 -15.43
N ASN A 200 -6.13 10.60 -15.99
CA ASN A 200 -5.04 11.36 -16.59
C ASN A 200 -3.99 11.77 -15.54
N TRP A 201 -4.38 12.08 -14.31
CA TRP A 201 -3.42 12.36 -13.24
C TRP A 201 -2.55 11.15 -12.90
N ILE A 202 -3.12 9.94 -12.89
CA ILE A 202 -2.33 8.72 -12.66
C ILE A 202 -1.35 8.52 -13.83
N ASP A 203 -1.80 8.65 -15.08
CA ASP A 203 -0.93 8.55 -16.27
C ASP A 203 0.20 9.59 -16.26
N LEU A 204 -0.10 10.84 -15.91
CA LEU A 204 0.87 11.94 -15.82
C LEU A 204 1.93 11.69 -14.74
N LEU A 205 1.51 11.25 -13.55
CA LEU A 205 2.41 10.98 -12.42
C LEU A 205 3.26 9.70 -12.65
N SER A 206 2.74 8.74 -13.43
CA SER A 206 3.45 7.51 -13.80
C SER A 206 4.38 7.73 -14.99
N GLY A 207 4.09 8.71 -15.86
CA GLY A 207 4.84 8.94 -17.10
C GLY A 207 4.31 8.14 -18.29
N GLU A 208 3.10 7.60 -18.20
CA GLU A 208 2.42 6.82 -19.25
C GLU A 208 1.69 7.71 -20.28
N THR A 209 1.71 9.04 -20.07
CA THR A 209 1.08 10.00 -20.98
C THR A 209 1.82 10.11 -22.32
N TRP A 210 1.06 10.32 -23.40
CA TRP A 210 1.64 10.72 -24.69
C TRP A 210 1.88 12.24 -24.81
N ASN A 211 1.51 13.02 -23.80
CA ASN A 211 1.66 14.47 -23.83
C ASN A 211 3.09 14.89 -23.46
N VAL A 212 3.93 15.10 -24.46
CA VAL A 212 5.34 15.51 -24.32
C VAL A 212 5.50 16.80 -23.50
N PHE A 213 4.55 17.74 -23.60
CA PHE A 213 4.62 19.00 -22.84
C PHE A 213 4.40 18.82 -21.34
N LYS A 214 3.79 17.71 -20.92
CA LYS A 214 3.51 17.37 -19.52
C LYS A 214 4.40 16.26 -18.95
N ASN A 215 5.44 15.85 -19.69
CA ASN A 215 6.37 14.80 -19.25
C ASN A 215 7.14 15.13 -17.96
N ASN A 216 7.23 16.42 -17.60
CA ASN A 216 7.85 16.86 -16.35
C ASN A 216 6.98 16.62 -15.10
N LEU A 217 5.74 16.15 -15.25
CA LEU A 217 4.84 15.82 -14.13
C LEU A 217 5.06 14.41 -13.58
N GLN A 218 5.91 13.59 -14.20
CA GLN A 218 6.23 12.26 -13.72
C GLN A 218 6.96 12.32 -12.37
N LEU A 219 6.47 11.55 -11.38
CA LEU A 219 7.16 11.35 -10.12
C LEU A 219 8.31 10.36 -10.30
N LYS A 220 9.52 10.79 -9.94
CA LYS A 220 10.76 10.02 -10.07
C LYS A 220 11.21 9.41 -8.75
N ASN A 221 11.88 8.26 -8.84
CA ASN A 221 12.50 7.54 -7.72
C ASN A 221 11.48 7.25 -6.60
N VAL A 222 10.28 6.83 -6.97
CA VAL A 222 9.17 6.63 -6.03
C VAL A 222 9.54 5.51 -5.05
N ARG A 223 10.12 4.42 -5.54
CA ARG A 223 10.58 3.27 -4.73
C ARG A 223 11.53 3.70 -3.61
N GLU A 224 12.59 4.42 -3.97
CA GLU A 224 13.63 4.86 -3.05
C GLU A 224 13.07 5.84 -2.03
N ARG A 225 12.17 6.73 -2.46
CA ARG A 225 11.55 7.74 -1.59
C ARG A 225 10.56 7.13 -0.60
N VAL A 226 9.77 6.14 -1.02
CA VAL A 226 8.90 5.38 -0.10
C VAL A 226 9.76 4.60 0.90
N SER A 227 10.80 3.91 0.43
CA SER A 227 11.73 3.16 1.29
C SER A 227 12.43 4.08 2.31
N LYS A 228 12.86 5.27 1.88
CA LYS A 228 13.40 6.30 2.77
C LYS A 228 12.39 6.72 3.85
N GLY A 229 11.12 6.89 3.49
CA GLY A 229 10.06 7.18 4.45
C GLY A 229 9.89 6.09 5.51
N LEU A 230 9.98 4.82 5.11
CA LEU A 230 9.96 3.67 6.03
C LEU A 230 11.22 3.59 6.91
N VAL A 231 12.39 3.99 6.40
CA VAL A 231 13.63 4.12 7.18
C VAL A 231 13.50 5.22 8.23
N ASP A 232 13.00 6.39 7.83
CA ASP A 232 12.83 7.54 8.74
C ASP A 232 11.82 7.23 9.87
N LYS A 233 10.89 6.29 9.63
CA LYS A 233 9.94 5.76 10.63
C LYS A 233 10.49 4.62 11.48
N GLY A 234 11.72 4.15 11.22
CA GLY A 234 12.35 3.06 11.94
C GLY A 234 11.84 1.66 11.60
N ILE A 235 11.04 1.51 10.54
CA ILE A 235 10.53 0.21 10.07
C ILE A 235 11.61 -0.54 9.30
N LEU A 236 12.34 0.16 8.43
CA LEU A 236 13.47 -0.37 7.69
C LEU A 236 14.79 0.18 8.25
N LYS A 237 15.87 -0.60 8.13
CA LYS A 237 17.22 -0.13 8.43
C LYS A 237 17.88 0.32 7.14
N ASN A 238 18.60 1.43 7.15
CA ASN A 238 19.53 1.74 6.07
C ASN A 238 20.80 0.90 6.25
N ASN A 239 21.08 0.03 5.27
CA ASN A 239 22.29 -0.78 5.24
C ASN A 239 22.98 -0.63 3.88
N THR A 240 24.29 -0.87 3.86
CA THR A 240 25.06 -0.93 2.62
C THR A 240 25.64 -2.33 2.50
N SER A 241 25.25 -3.02 1.45
CA SER A 241 25.77 -4.34 1.12
C SER A 241 26.92 -4.16 0.14
N ASN A 242 28.11 -4.58 0.55
CA ASN A 242 29.32 -4.45 -0.27
C ASN A 242 29.42 -5.66 -1.20
N PHE A 243 29.31 -5.44 -2.50
CA PHE A 243 29.62 -6.43 -3.52
C PHE A 243 31.05 -6.22 -4.01
N LEU A 244 31.61 -7.24 -4.68
CA LEU A 244 33.01 -7.20 -5.14
C LEU A 244 33.34 -5.98 -6.01
N PHE A 245 32.35 -5.42 -6.71
CA PHE A 245 32.54 -4.33 -7.67
C PHE A 245 31.74 -3.05 -7.36
N PHE A 246 30.83 -3.06 -6.37
CA PHE A 246 29.99 -1.92 -6.03
C PHE A 246 29.33 -2.11 -4.66
N ASP A 247 28.91 -1.01 -4.05
CA ASP A 247 28.09 -1.04 -2.84
C ASP A 247 26.63 -0.77 -3.21
N MET A 248 25.71 -1.59 -2.68
CA MET A 248 24.27 -1.44 -2.88
C MET A 248 23.60 -1.02 -1.58
N SER A 249 22.75 0.00 -1.64
CA SER A 249 21.89 0.34 -0.51
C SER A 249 20.79 -0.71 -0.36
N THR A 250 20.74 -1.35 0.81
CA THR A 250 19.72 -2.34 1.17
C THR A 250 18.92 -1.86 2.36
N HIS A 251 17.63 -2.20 2.38
CA HIS A 251 16.70 -1.71 3.40
C HIS A 251 16.01 -2.84 4.16
N PRO A 252 16.75 -3.69 4.90
CA PRO A 252 16.15 -4.84 5.58
C PRO A 252 15.11 -4.41 6.62
N LEU A 253 14.09 -5.26 6.80
CA LEU A 253 13.01 -5.02 7.75
C LEU A 253 13.53 -5.17 9.18
N VAL A 254 13.31 -4.15 10.01
CA VAL A 254 13.64 -4.17 11.44
C VAL A 254 12.40 -4.50 12.25
N ASP A 255 11.31 -3.83 11.93
CA ASP A 255 10.04 -3.97 12.62
C ASP A 255 9.15 -4.98 11.89
N ILE A 256 9.27 -6.25 12.27
CA ILE A 256 8.43 -7.32 11.71
C ILE A 256 6.96 -7.10 12.11
N GLY A 257 6.72 -6.49 13.28
CA GLY A 257 5.38 -6.25 13.81
C GLY A 257 4.56 -5.31 12.93
N SER A 258 5.19 -4.32 12.30
CA SER A 258 4.50 -3.40 11.38
C SER A 258 3.99 -4.12 10.13
N LYS A 259 4.81 -4.99 9.52
CA LYS A 259 4.42 -5.77 8.34
C LYS A 259 3.33 -6.79 8.69
N GLU A 260 3.50 -7.49 9.81
CA GLU A 260 2.51 -8.46 10.28
C GLU A 260 1.17 -7.78 10.60
N SER A 261 1.20 -6.59 11.18
CA SER A 261 0.00 -5.76 11.40
C SER A 261 -0.80 -5.51 10.12
N VAL A 262 -0.12 -5.15 9.03
CA VAL A 262 -0.77 -4.92 7.73
C VAL A 262 -1.38 -6.21 7.17
N LYS A 263 -0.64 -7.33 7.25
CA LYS A 263 -1.14 -8.66 6.84
C LYS A 263 -2.37 -9.09 7.63
N GLN A 264 -2.33 -8.96 8.96
CA GLN A 264 -3.43 -9.33 9.83
C GLN A 264 -4.70 -8.51 9.54
N ARG A 265 -4.55 -7.22 9.18
CA ARG A 265 -5.68 -6.37 8.78
C ARG A 265 -6.33 -6.81 7.46
N ILE A 266 -5.54 -7.30 6.51
CA ILE A 266 -6.06 -7.92 5.27
C ILE A 266 -6.77 -9.23 5.61
N PHE A 267 -6.13 -10.10 6.41
CA PHE A 267 -6.69 -11.39 6.78
C PHE A 267 -7.99 -11.26 7.55
N SER A 268 -8.10 -10.31 8.47
CA SER A 268 -9.31 -10.11 9.28
C SER A 268 -10.54 -9.71 8.44
N ILE A 269 -10.34 -9.20 7.22
CA ILE A 269 -11.40 -8.88 6.27
C ILE A 269 -11.65 -10.04 5.31
N LEU A 270 -10.61 -10.64 4.72
CA LEU A 270 -10.77 -11.62 3.64
C LEU A 270 -11.09 -13.04 4.15
N VAL A 271 -10.46 -13.50 5.22
CA VAL A 271 -10.45 -14.92 5.61
C VAL A 271 -11.62 -15.33 6.51
N PRO A 272 -11.90 -14.65 7.65
CA PRO A 272 -12.83 -15.17 8.63
C PRO A 272 -14.28 -15.08 8.13
N LYS A 273 -15.13 -15.95 8.67
CA LYS A 273 -16.58 -15.92 8.46
C LYS A 273 -17.22 -14.66 9.03
N HIS A 274 -16.68 -14.15 10.14
CA HIS A 274 -17.04 -12.88 10.76
C HIS A 274 -15.84 -11.95 10.70
N SER A 275 -15.96 -10.88 9.92
CA SER A 275 -14.86 -9.96 9.67
C SER A 275 -14.95 -8.77 10.61
N TYR A 276 -13.79 -8.32 11.09
CA TYR A 276 -13.67 -7.16 11.95
C TYR A 276 -12.32 -6.50 11.70
N LEU A 277 -12.25 -5.20 11.99
CA LEU A 277 -11.03 -4.44 11.80
C LEU A 277 -10.10 -4.58 13.00
N LEU A 278 -8.84 -4.94 12.77
CA LEU A 278 -7.82 -5.02 13.80
C LEU A 278 -7.12 -3.67 13.97
N TYR A 279 -6.93 -3.26 15.21
CA TYR A 279 -6.27 -2.02 15.58
C TYR A 279 -4.99 -2.29 16.36
N ASN A 280 -3.99 -1.43 16.14
CA ASN A 280 -2.71 -1.48 16.84
C ASN A 280 -2.01 -0.12 16.76
N ASN A 281 -0.74 -0.06 17.18
CA ASN A 281 0.04 1.17 17.17
C ASN A 281 0.26 1.76 15.76
N TYR A 282 0.29 0.93 14.72
CA TYR A 282 0.44 1.34 13.32
C TYR A 282 -0.90 1.68 12.66
N PHE A 283 -2.02 1.27 13.26
CA PHE A 283 -3.35 1.59 12.81
C PHE A 283 -4.34 1.72 13.99
N PRO A 284 -4.36 2.90 14.65
CA PRO A 284 -5.23 3.15 15.79
C PRO A 284 -6.72 3.22 15.44
N GLU A 285 -7.60 3.00 16.42
CA GLU A 285 -9.06 3.00 16.21
C GLU A 285 -9.65 4.37 15.85
N ASN A 286 -8.99 5.45 16.26
CA ASN A 286 -9.41 6.83 16.02
C ASN A 286 -9.00 7.37 14.64
N VAL A 287 -8.35 6.56 13.79
CA VAL A 287 -8.00 6.94 12.43
C VAL A 287 -9.28 7.28 11.64
N THR A 288 -9.28 8.42 10.96
CA THR A 288 -10.39 8.82 10.09
C THR A 288 -10.48 7.84 8.91
N PHE A 289 -11.68 7.54 8.38
CA PHE A 289 -11.84 6.63 7.23
C PHE A 289 -11.12 5.28 7.37
N LYS A 290 -11.17 4.68 8.56
CA LYS A 290 -10.41 3.47 8.88
C LYS A 290 -10.84 2.26 8.04
N ILE A 291 -12.13 2.18 7.72
CA ILE A 291 -12.66 1.07 6.91
C ILE A 291 -12.29 1.30 5.46
N ILE A 292 -12.54 2.49 4.93
CA ILE A 292 -12.17 2.85 3.55
C ILE A 292 -10.67 2.66 3.31
N ARG A 293 -9.80 3.07 4.25
CA ARG A 293 -8.34 2.84 4.17
C ARG A 293 -7.98 1.35 4.07
N SER A 294 -8.66 0.52 4.85
CA SER A 294 -8.40 -0.93 4.87
C SER A 294 -8.91 -1.62 3.61
N LEU A 295 -10.03 -1.17 3.05
CA LEU A 295 -10.54 -1.63 1.76
C LEU A 295 -9.64 -1.18 0.61
N CYS A 296 -9.17 0.08 0.63
CA CYS A 296 -8.20 0.58 -0.35
C CYS A 296 -6.89 -0.22 -0.31
N LEU A 297 -6.41 -0.59 0.89
CA LEU A 297 -5.24 -1.46 1.03
C LEU A 297 -5.43 -2.79 0.29
N ILE A 298 -6.57 -3.45 0.47
CA ILE A 298 -6.86 -4.74 -0.19
C ILE A 298 -6.89 -4.56 -1.71
N CYS A 299 -7.65 -3.57 -2.21
CA CYS A 299 -7.78 -3.33 -3.64
C CYS A 299 -6.45 -2.93 -4.30
N CYS A 300 -5.66 -2.08 -3.64
CA CYS A 300 -4.34 -1.69 -4.13
C CYS A 300 -3.34 -2.84 -4.04
N ALA A 301 -3.41 -3.69 -3.01
CA ALA A 301 -2.56 -4.88 -2.91
C ALA A 301 -2.89 -5.90 -4.00
N TYR A 302 -4.18 -6.04 -4.35
CA TYR A 302 -4.64 -6.85 -5.48
C TYR A 302 -4.07 -6.30 -6.80
N GLY A 303 -4.34 -5.04 -7.14
CA GLY A 303 -3.88 -4.46 -8.41
C GLY A 303 -2.36 -4.26 -8.55
N ALA A 304 -1.62 -4.31 -7.43
CA ALA A 304 -0.16 -4.25 -7.43
C ALA A 304 0.50 -5.64 -7.50
N ASP A 305 -0.28 -6.72 -7.59
CA ASP A 305 0.18 -8.12 -7.58
C ASP A 305 1.00 -8.49 -6.33
N VAL A 306 0.72 -7.84 -5.18
CA VAL A 306 1.40 -8.14 -3.90
C VAL A 306 0.49 -8.82 -2.89
N LEU A 307 -0.80 -9.00 -3.21
CA LEU A 307 -1.73 -9.71 -2.33
C LEU A 307 -1.38 -11.19 -2.21
N ASP A 308 -0.92 -11.83 -3.30
CA ASP A 308 -0.50 -13.24 -3.35
C ASP A 308 0.55 -13.55 -2.30
N ASP A 309 1.60 -12.73 -2.25
CA ASP A 309 2.71 -12.84 -1.30
C ASP A 309 2.24 -12.83 0.16
N THR A 310 1.10 -12.19 0.45
CA THR A 310 0.51 -12.19 1.79
C THR A 310 -0.24 -13.48 2.09
N LEU A 311 -0.89 -14.09 1.10
CA LEU A 311 -1.75 -15.26 1.27
C LEU A 311 -0.97 -16.59 1.19
N LEU A 312 0.30 -16.58 0.76
CA LEU A 312 1.17 -17.77 0.65
C LEU A 312 1.27 -18.64 1.92
N THR A 313 1.06 -18.08 3.10
CA THR A 313 1.10 -18.83 4.36
C THR A 313 -0.15 -19.66 4.64
N MET A 314 -1.21 -19.47 3.86
CA MET A 314 -2.49 -20.17 4.02
C MET A 314 -2.57 -21.42 3.15
N ASN A 315 -3.61 -22.23 3.38
CA ASN A 315 -3.89 -23.35 2.50
C ASN A 315 -4.43 -22.84 1.15
N TYR A 316 -4.35 -23.70 0.13
CA TYR A 316 -4.74 -23.34 -1.24
C TYR A 316 -6.21 -22.90 -1.35
N ASP A 317 -7.13 -23.60 -0.69
CA ASP A 317 -8.57 -23.31 -0.77
C ASP A 317 -8.93 -21.97 -0.12
N ASP A 318 -8.37 -21.65 1.04
CA ASP A 318 -8.58 -20.38 1.74
C ASP A 318 -7.97 -19.22 0.97
N SER A 319 -6.80 -19.42 0.34
CA SER A 319 -6.16 -18.42 -0.52
C SER A 319 -7.02 -18.11 -1.74
N ASP A 320 -7.48 -19.14 -2.48
CA ASP A 320 -8.34 -18.98 -3.66
C ASP A 320 -9.68 -18.30 -3.30
N ASN A 321 -10.27 -18.65 -2.15
CA ASN A 321 -11.47 -17.99 -1.64
C ASN A 321 -11.23 -16.52 -1.26
N ALA A 322 -10.10 -16.23 -0.60
CA ALA A 322 -9.72 -14.86 -0.24
C ALA A 322 -9.51 -14.00 -1.50
N PHE A 323 -8.92 -14.56 -2.55
CA PHE A 323 -8.74 -13.89 -3.84
C PHE A 323 -10.06 -13.53 -4.52
N LYS A 324 -10.96 -14.51 -4.69
CA LYS A 324 -12.29 -14.27 -5.27
C LYS A 324 -13.09 -13.25 -4.47
N LYS A 325 -12.89 -13.22 -3.16
CA LYS A 325 -13.52 -12.24 -2.29
C LYS A 325 -12.92 -10.84 -2.47
N ALA A 326 -11.59 -10.74 -2.59
CA ALA A 326 -10.90 -9.49 -2.86
C ALA A 326 -11.30 -8.90 -4.22
N GLU A 327 -11.41 -9.72 -5.27
CA GLU A 327 -11.87 -9.31 -6.61
C GLU A 327 -13.28 -8.70 -6.57
N LYS A 328 -14.27 -9.40 -5.98
CA LYS A 328 -15.64 -8.89 -5.84
C LYS A 328 -15.73 -7.62 -4.98
N LEU A 329 -14.94 -7.59 -3.90
CA LEU A 329 -14.81 -6.40 -3.05
C LEU A 329 -14.27 -5.23 -3.87
N PHE A 330 -13.27 -5.47 -4.70
CA PHE A 330 -12.67 -4.45 -5.55
C PHE A 330 -13.68 -3.88 -6.54
N GLU A 331 -14.43 -4.73 -7.24
CA GLU A 331 -15.53 -4.31 -8.12
C GLU A 331 -16.52 -3.39 -7.38
N THR A 332 -16.98 -3.80 -6.19
CA THR A 332 -17.98 -3.05 -5.40
C THR A 332 -17.47 -1.69 -4.94
N ILE A 333 -16.23 -1.61 -4.44
CA ILE A 333 -15.68 -0.37 -3.87
C ILE A 333 -15.18 0.60 -4.97
N SER A 334 -14.98 0.11 -6.19
CA SER A 334 -14.59 0.93 -7.35
C SER A 334 -15.73 1.76 -7.96
N ASP A 335 -16.98 1.48 -7.58
CA ASP A 335 -18.16 2.23 -8.03
C ASP A 335 -18.53 3.38 -7.08
N PHE A 336 -19.18 4.42 -7.63
CA PHE A 336 -19.67 5.56 -6.85
C PHE A 336 -21.07 6.01 -7.29
N PRO A 337 -22.04 6.13 -6.36
CA PRO A 337 -21.96 5.80 -4.93
C PRO A 337 -21.77 4.29 -4.69
N ILE A 338 -21.10 3.93 -3.59
CA ILE A 338 -20.82 2.54 -3.25
C ILE A 338 -22.14 1.79 -3.05
N ASN A 339 -22.39 0.76 -3.85
CA ASN A 339 -23.62 -0.03 -3.77
C ASN A 339 -23.53 -1.07 -2.64
N LEU A 340 -24.11 -0.73 -1.49
CA LEU A 340 -24.07 -1.57 -0.28
C LEU A 340 -25.35 -2.41 -0.09
N ASP A 341 -26.29 -2.35 -1.03
CA ASP A 341 -27.56 -3.08 -0.95
C ASP A 341 -27.39 -4.57 -1.33
N GLN A 342 -26.37 -4.89 -2.12
CA GLN A 342 -26.04 -6.25 -2.55
C GLN A 342 -25.20 -7.01 -1.52
N ARG A 343 -25.84 -7.40 -0.40
CA ARG A 343 -25.17 -8.09 0.73
C ARG A 343 -24.53 -9.44 0.38
N GLU A 344 -25.08 -10.18 -0.58
CA GLU A 344 -24.62 -11.54 -0.92
C GLU A 344 -23.71 -11.59 -2.17
N GLY A 345 -23.57 -10.48 -2.89
CA GLY A 345 -22.80 -10.40 -4.15
C GLY A 345 -21.55 -9.53 -4.09
N SER A 346 -21.46 -8.60 -3.13
CA SER A 346 -20.43 -7.55 -3.10
C SER A 346 -19.01 -8.01 -2.74
N GLY A 347 -18.83 -9.23 -2.24
CA GLY A 347 -17.53 -9.69 -1.68
C GLY A 347 -17.12 -8.99 -0.37
N VAL A 348 -17.71 -7.84 -0.04
CA VAL A 348 -17.53 -7.16 1.24
C VAL A 348 -18.24 -7.97 2.33
N PRO A 349 -17.55 -8.33 3.44
CA PRO A 349 -18.19 -9.03 4.55
C PRO A 349 -19.37 -8.24 5.12
N VAL A 350 -20.47 -8.90 5.47
CA VAL A 350 -21.69 -8.27 6.01
C VAL A 350 -21.41 -7.41 7.25
N ASP A 351 -20.46 -7.84 8.09
CA ASP A 351 -20.05 -7.11 9.28
C ASP A 351 -19.35 -5.78 8.90
N ILE A 352 -18.47 -5.82 7.89
CA ILE A 352 -17.78 -4.63 7.34
C ILE A 352 -18.76 -3.70 6.62
N ILE A 353 -19.79 -4.21 5.95
CA ILE A 353 -20.82 -3.37 5.28
C ILE A 353 -21.51 -2.46 6.29
N LYS A 354 -21.89 -2.97 7.47
CA LYS A 354 -22.55 -2.17 8.52
C LYS A 354 -21.64 -1.06 9.04
N ASP A 355 -20.39 -1.42 9.29
CA ASP A 355 -19.39 -0.47 9.77
C ASP A 355 -19.10 0.60 8.69
N LEU A 356 -19.01 0.20 7.42
CA LEU A 356 -18.81 1.10 6.29
C LEU A 356 -19.98 2.06 6.11
N GLN A 357 -21.23 1.58 6.20
CA GLN A 357 -22.42 2.44 6.18
C GLN A 357 -22.37 3.48 7.30
N SER A 358 -21.95 3.07 8.50
CA SER A 358 -21.82 3.98 9.65
C SER A 358 -20.72 5.02 9.41
N GLU A 359 -19.58 4.63 8.85
CA GLU A 359 -18.47 5.53 8.49
C GLU A 359 -18.88 6.52 7.38
N LEU A 360 -19.60 6.07 6.35
CA LEU A 360 -20.11 6.93 5.27
C LEU A 360 -21.15 7.94 5.77
N LEU A 361 -22.01 7.54 6.71
CA LEU A 361 -22.99 8.45 7.32
C LEU A 361 -22.30 9.52 8.18
N GLN A 362 -21.28 9.13 8.95
CA GLN A 362 -20.46 10.06 9.74
C GLN A 362 -19.76 11.11 8.85
N HIS A 363 -19.36 10.71 7.64
CA HIS A 363 -18.66 11.55 6.66
C HIS A 363 -19.52 11.95 5.45
N SER A 364 -20.83 12.10 5.63
CA SER A 364 -21.77 12.38 4.53
C SER A 364 -21.46 13.65 3.71
N GLY A 365 -20.85 14.67 4.32
CA GLY A 365 -20.40 15.90 3.64
C GLY A 365 -19.10 15.75 2.84
N GLU A 366 -18.49 14.57 2.84
CA GLU A 366 -17.16 14.31 2.27
C GLU A 366 -17.22 13.41 1.01
N SER A 367 -18.41 13.31 0.41
CA SER A 367 -18.71 12.47 -0.76
C SER A 367 -17.78 12.74 -1.95
N LEU A 368 -17.47 14.01 -2.25
CA LEU A 368 -16.58 14.39 -3.36
C LEU A 368 -15.14 13.90 -3.19
N TYR A 369 -14.68 13.66 -1.97
CA TYR A 369 -13.37 13.08 -1.68
C TYR A 369 -13.40 11.56 -1.90
N LEU A 370 -14.47 10.91 -1.45
CA LEU A 370 -14.67 9.48 -1.62
C LEU A 370 -14.90 9.09 -3.09
N GLU A 371 -15.49 10.00 -3.86
CA GLU A 371 -15.63 9.88 -5.31
C GLU A 371 -14.26 9.80 -6.02
N VAL A 372 -13.24 10.53 -5.52
CA VAL A 372 -11.86 10.38 -6.00
C VAL A 372 -11.33 8.99 -5.72
N VAL A 373 -11.54 8.49 -4.49
CA VAL A 373 -11.08 7.16 -4.07
C VAL A 373 -11.66 6.08 -4.98
N ALA A 374 -12.98 6.08 -5.19
CA ALA A 374 -13.63 5.14 -6.10
C ALA A 374 -13.10 5.25 -7.55
N GLY A 375 -12.92 6.48 -8.05
CA GLY A 375 -12.37 6.70 -9.38
C GLY A 375 -10.95 6.17 -9.56
N VAL A 376 -10.08 6.29 -8.54
CA VAL A 376 -8.73 5.70 -8.58
C VAL A 376 -8.81 4.18 -8.59
N LEU A 377 -9.65 3.59 -7.72
CA LEU A 377 -9.86 2.15 -7.68
C LEU A 377 -10.39 1.61 -9.02
N GLN A 378 -11.28 2.34 -9.68
CA GLN A 378 -11.76 1.98 -11.02
C GLN A 378 -10.64 2.00 -12.07
N VAL A 379 -9.67 2.92 -11.97
CA VAL A 379 -8.49 2.92 -12.85
C VAL A 379 -7.63 1.68 -12.58
N ILE A 380 -7.35 1.37 -11.32
CA ILE A 380 -6.52 0.23 -10.94
C ILE A 380 -7.17 -1.10 -11.38
N LEU A 381 -8.48 -1.26 -11.18
CA LEU A 381 -9.22 -2.46 -11.59
C LEU A 381 -9.16 -2.71 -13.11
N ARG A 382 -9.05 -1.64 -13.91
CA ARG A 382 -8.99 -1.73 -15.39
C ARG A 382 -7.57 -1.91 -15.92
N MET A 383 -6.53 -1.95 -15.08
CA MET A 383 -5.13 -2.09 -15.52
C MET A 383 -4.88 -3.36 -16.33
N ASP A 384 -5.50 -4.49 -15.95
CA ASP A 384 -5.37 -5.77 -16.66
C ASP A 384 -5.96 -5.74 -18.08
N SER A 385 -6.83 -4.78 -18.38
CA SER A 385 -7.39 -4.60 -19.73
C SER A 385 -6.50 -3.77 -20.67
N LEU A 386 -5.43 -3.17 -20.15
CA LEU A 386 -4.52 -2.28 -20.88
C LEU A 386 -3.22 -2.95 -21.32
N LEU A 387 -2.85 -4.08 -20.68
CA LEU A 387 -1.73 -4.96 -21.04
C LEU A 387 -2.18 -6.01 -22.07
#